data_AF-A0A0C9PWD9-F1
#
_entry.id   AF-A0A0C9PWD9-F1
#
_cell.length_a   1.000
_cell.length_b   1.000
_cell.length_c   1.000
_cell.angle_alpha   90.00
_cell.angle_beta   90.00
_cell.angle_gamma   90.00
#
_symmetry.space_group_name_H-M   'P 1'
#
loop_
_entity.id
_entity.type
_entity.pdbx_description
1 polymer ?
#
loop_
_entity_poly.entity_id
_entity_poly.type
_entity_poly.pdbx_seq_one_letter_code
_entity_poly.pdbx_strand_id
1 'polypeptide(L)'
;GQSTMKTKFTLLILFFISGAVKSASLQCKDEDGLDVDWYVLYKLPKIAESSEALVKQGLGYLYITSKSVGGGWKLSAESIGSPKSIPGRTLAPLYDNNVAKQKAWILYNDHPPDRTAGGAKYGHTKGVVMGDNTDGFWLVHSVPRYPPVPTTGSAGKCPYSIGDLCKKFFSMLAPTKPEYSYPSTGQNNGQSFLCISVNADQRTPIADQLIFNEINTFRYHVPDSLKSSYSMFLKAAEEPHMPQLEGGAPKLKEIFSRGGQKFLSFATAKHWQQDIYWNWVAPYLNSDMYVTSWQKGSGTKLVTNCEGKHIYNVKSVKLGTPGFKTFEFRTTKDHSKWAIGENHRNMLFYVCVGDVNRMRSQTERGGGTVCLQSRDLWRHYKNAIAEVEACPKPSG
;
A
#
# COMPACT_ATOMS: atom_id res chain seq x y z
N GLY A 1 -63.31 -61.05 15.13
CA GLY A 1 -62.21 -60.14 15.49
C GLY A 1 -61.62 -59.57 14.24
N GLN A 2 -61.74 -58.26 14.00
CA GLN A 2 -61.11 -57.56 12.88
C GLN A 2 -60.24 -56.46 13.46
N SER A 3 -58.93 -56.56 13.19
CA SER A 3 -57.89 -55.65 13.64
C SER A 3 -57.80 -54.46 12.67
N THR A 4 -58.09 -53.25 13.14
CA THR A 4 -57.83 -52.01 12.41
C THR A 4 -56.40 -51.54 12.69
N MET A 5 -55.51 -51.71 11.72
CA MET A 5 -54.14 -51.21 11.74
C MET A 5 -54.14 -49.70 11.43
N LYS A 6 -53.78 -48.86 12.39
CA LYS A 6 -53.60 -47.41 12.20
C LYS A 6 -52.18 -47.14 11.68
N THR A 7 -52.04 -46.86 10.39
CA THR A 7 -50.77 -46.42 9.79
C THR A 7 -50.54 -44.95 10.13
N LYS A 8 -49.54 -44.66 10.99
CA LYS A 8 -49.08 -43.29 11.25
C LYS A 8 -48.08 -42.90 10.15
N PHE A 9 -48.45 -41.94 9.30
CA PHE A 9 -47.53 -41.28 8.37
C PHE A 9 -46.77 -40.19 9.14
N THR A 10 -45.49 -40.43 9.41
CA THR A 10 -44.57 -39.40 9.92
C THR A 10 -43.98 -38.65 8.72
N LEU A 11 -44.41 -37.41 8.51
CA LEU A 11 -43.88 -36.53 7.48
C LEU A 11 -42.53 -35.96 7.95
N LEU A 12 -41.43 -36.45 7.37
CA LEU A 12 -40.08 -35.94 7.65
C LEU A 12 -39.82 -34.72 6.74
N ILE A 13 -39.94 -33.51 7.30
CA ILE A 13 -39.60 -32.27 6.59
C ILE A 13 -38.07 -32.10 6.63
N LEU A 14 -37.41 -32.43 5.52
CA LEU A 14 -36.00 -32.11 5.28
C LEU A 14 -35.88 -30.59 5.01
N PHE A 15 -35.49 -29.83 6.03
CA PHE A 15 -35.01 -28.46 5.86
C PHE A 15 -33.68 -28.51 5.10
N PHE A 16 -33.72 -28.30 3.77
CA PHE A 16 -32.54 -27.91 3.02
C PHE A 16 -32.16 -26.49 3.46
N ILE A 17 -31.30 -26.39 4.47
CA ILE A 17 -30.58 -25.15 4.74
C ILE A 17 -29.58 -24.99 3.60
N SER A 18 -29.98 -24.32 2.52
CA SER A 18 -29.04 -23.78 1.55
C SER A 18 -28.26 -22.68 2.25
N GLY A 19 -27.20 -23.07 2.97
CA GLY A 19 -26.20 -22.13 3.43
C GLY A 19 -25.59 -21.49 2.20
N ALA A 20 -26.07 -20.31 1.81
CA ALA A 20 -25.35 -19.47 0.88
C ALA A 20 -23.97 -19.24 1.49
N VAL A 21 -22.95 -19.89 0.95
CA VAL A 21 -21.57 -19.63 1.32
C VAL A 21 -21.34 -18.18 0.91
N LYS A 22 -21.46 -17.26 1.88
CA LYS A 22 -21.02 -15.88 1.69
C LYS A 22 -19.54 -15.97 1.33
N SER A 23 -19.21 -15.72 0.07
CA SER A 23 -17.84 -15.47 -0.34
C SER A 23 -17.26 -14.46 0.64
N ALA A 24 -16.14 -14.78 1.27
CA ALA A 24 -15.47 -13.86 2.18
C ALA A 24 -15.25 -12.54 1.44
N SER A 25 -15.69 -11.43 2.05
CA SER A 25 -15.55 -10.11 1.44
C SER A 25 -14.07 -9.75 1.31
N LEU A 26 -13.74 -9.15 0.16
CA LEU A 26 -12.39 -8.80 -0.22
C LEU A 26 -12.04 -7.43 0.38
N GLN A 27 -11.47 -7.44 1.57
CA GLN A 27 -11.18 -6.24 2.36
C GLN A 27 -9.82 -6.37 3.07
N CYS A 28 -9.28 -5.24 3.51
CA CYS A 28 -8.16 -5.18 4.45
C CYS A 28 -8.50 -5.93 5.74
N LYS A 29 -7.54 -6.65 6.30
CA LYS A 29 -7.70 -7.45 7.52
C LYS A 29 -6.90 -6.87 8.69
N ASP A 30 -7.41 -7.02 9.91
CA ASP A 30 -6.63 -6.79 11.14
C ASP A 30 -5.86 -8.05 11.59
N GLU A 31 -5.20 -7.97 12.75
CA GLU A 31 -4.41 -9.07 13.34
C GLU A 31 -5.25 -10.34 13.60
N ASP A 32 -6.54 -10.17 13.89
CA ASP A 32 -7.47 -11.26 14.19
C ASP A 32 -8.12 -11.82 12.90
N GLY A 33 -7.83 -11.22 11.74
CA GLY A 33 -8.40 -11.59 10.45
C GLY A 33 -9.80 -11.06 10.20
N LEU A 34 -10.24 -10.07 10.98
CA LEU A 34 -11.51 -9.39 10.77
C LEU A 34 -11.34 -8.25 9.77
N ASP A 35 -12.43 -7.94 9.06
CA ASP A 35 -12.45 -6.83 8.09
C ASP A 35 -12.26 -5.48 8.81
N VAL A 36 -11.39 -4.65 8.25
CA VAL A 36 -11.22 -3.25 8.65
C VAL A 36 -11.35 -2.34 7.43
N ASP A 37 -11.83 -1.14 7.65
CA ASP A 37 -12.06 -0.18 6.57
C ASP A 37 -10.75 0.31 5.94
N TRP A 38 -9.74 0.50 6.78
CA TRP A 38 -8.37 0.77 6.39
C TRP A 38 -7.42 0.42 7.52
N TYR A 39 -6.13 0.26 7.21
CA TYR A 39 -5.06 0.22 8.19
C TYR A 39 -3.81 0.94 7.67
N VAL A 40 -3.00 1.44 8.60
CA VAL A 40 -1.59 1.76 8.36
C VAL A 40 -0.70 0.81 9.15
N LEU A 41 0.43 0.45 8.56
CA LEU A 41 1.41 -0.43 9.19
C LEU A 41 2.82 0.11 9.00
N TYR A 42 3.61 0.04 10.06
CA TYR A 42 5.00 0.47 10.12
C TYR A 42 5.87 -0.72 10.48
N LYS A 43 6.53 -1.28 9.47
CA LYS A 43 7.53 -2.32 9.68
C LYS A 43 8.79 -1.67 10.22
N LEU A 44 9.25 -2.07 11.41
CA LEU A 44 10.36 -1.43 12.13
C LEU A 44 11.71 -1.87 11.56
N PRO A 45 12.72 -0.98 11.42
CA PRO A 45 14.04 -1.41 11.00
C PRO A 45 14.61 -2.48 11.93
N LYS A 46 15.64 -3.18 11.47
CA LYS A 46 16.37 -4.12 12.32
C LYS A 46 17.11 -3.34 13.41
N ILE A 47 16.67 -3.48 14.66
CA ILE A 47 17.24 -2.80 15.84
C ILE A 47 17.89 -3.87 16.73
N ALA A 48 19.21 -4.02 16.62
CA ALA A 48 19.95 -5.13 17.22
C ALA A 48 19.86 -5.16 18.76
N GLU A 49 19.73 -3.99 19.37
CA GLU A 49 19.63 -3.73 20.80
C GLU A 49 18.20 -3.89 21.36
N SER A 50 17.22 -4.17 20.51
CA SER A 50 15.84 -4.35 20.94
C SER A 50 15.68 -5.57 21.86
N SER A 51 14.82 -5.43 22.88
CA SER A 51 14.34 -6.55 23.69
C SER A 51 13.38 -7.46 22.91
N GLU A 52 12.70 -6.91 21.90
CA GLU A 52 11.69 -7.63 21.13
C GLU A 52 12.34 -8.46 20.02
N ALA A 53 12.17 -9.79 20.08
CA ALA A 53 12.85 -10.72 19.18
C ALA A 53 12.59 -10.43 17.70
N LEU A 54 11.33 -10.15 17.33
CA LEU A 54 10.95 -9.83 15.95
C LEU A 54 11.57 -8.51 15.49
N VAL A 55 11.65 -7.50 16.36
CA VAL A 55 12.27 -6.20 16.02
C VAL A 55 13.78 -6.38 15.85
N LYS A 56 14.43 -7.15 16.73
CA LYS A 56 15.86 -7.53 16.62
C LYS A 56 16.18 -8.27 15.30
N GLN A 57 15.21 -9.02 14.77
CA GLN A 57 15.35 -9.73 13.49
C GLN A 57 14.95 -8.87 12.28
N GLY A 58 14.38 -7.68 12.48
CA GLY A 58 13.85 -6.86 11.38
C GLY A 58 12.56 -7.43 10.79
N LEU A 59 11.76 -8.11 11.59
CA LEU A 59 10.47 -8.72 11.22
C LEU A 59 9.29 -8.15 12.03
N GLY A 60 9.56 -7.35 13.07
CA GLY A 60 8.55 -6.71 13.88
C GLY A 60 7.89 -5.51 13.17
N TYR A 61 6.61 -5.30 13.43
CA TYR A 61 5.87 -4.17 12.90
C TYR A 61 4.85 -3.63 13.89
N LEU A 62 4.53 -2.35 13.72
CA LEU A 62 3.47 -1.65 14.40
C LEU A 62 2.29 -1.43 13.45
N TYR A 63 1.08 -1.31 13.98
CA TYR A 63 -0.09 -1.03 13.15
C TYR A 63 -1.10 -0.12 13.86
N ILE A 64 -1.92 0.54 13.05
CA ILE A 64 -3.13 1.26 13.46
C ILE A 64 -4.21 0.91 12.44
N THR A 65 -5.39 0.51 12.90
CA THR A 65 -6.55 0.24 12.04
C THR A 65 -7.61 1.32 12.21
N SER A 66 -8.53 1.39 11.25
CA SER A 66 -9.78 2.17 11.35
C SER A 66 -10.53 1.95 12.67
N LYS A 67 -10.49 0.74 13.26
CA LYS A 67 -11.14 0.41 14.54
C LYS A 67 -10.32 0.78 15.78
N SER A 68 -9.01 0.97 15.63
CA SER A 68 -8.08 1.15 16.76
C SER A 68 -7.38 2.50 16.75
N VAL A 69 -7.78 3.42 15.87
CA VAL A 69 -7.12 4.73 15.67
C VAL A 69 -6.99 5.55 16.95
N GLY A 70 -7.97 5.50 17.86
CA GLY A 70 -7.90 6.20 19.14
C GLY A 70 -6.80 5.69 20.08
N GLY A 71 -6.40 4.42 19.96
CA GLY A 71 -5.40 3.77 20.83
C GLY A 71 -3.94 3.92 20.38
N GLY A 72 -3.71 4.38 19.15
CA GLY A 72 -2.36 4.56 18.60
C GLY A 72 -1.67 3.28 18.18
N TRP A 73 -0.35 3.37 18.01
CA TRP A 73 0.48 2.28 17.52
C TRP A 73 0.44 1.07 18.46
N LYS A 74 0.16 -0.10 17.88
CA LYS A 74 0.24 -1.39 18.57
C LYS A 74 1.35 -2.24 17.95
N LEU A 75 2.20 -2.83 18.79
CA LEU A 75 3.17 -3.83 18.36
C LEU A 75 2.46 -5.16 18.06
N SER A 76 2.70 -5.72 16.88
CA SER A 76 2.19 -7.05 16.54
C SER A 76 3.03 -8.14 17.19
N ALA A 77 2.35 -9.20 17.63
CA ALA A 77 2.98 -10.45 18.07
C ALA A 77 3.39 -11.34 16.88
N GLU A 78 2.88 -11.06 15.68
CA GLU A 78 3.16 -11.81 14.46
C GLU A 78 4.40 -11.23 13.75
N SER A 79 5.20 -12.12 13.15
CA SER A 79 6.22 -11.70 12.18
C SER A 79 5.53 -11.12 10.95
N ILE A 80 6.04 -10.02 10.37
CA ILE A 80 5.49 -9.49 9.10
C ILE A 80 5.54 -10.51 7.95
N GLY A 81 6.42 -11.51 8.04
CA GLY A 81 6.50 -12.62 7.08
C GLY A 81 5.50 -13.75 7.33
N SER A 82 4.76 -13.72 8.43
CA SER A 82 3.74 -14.72 8.78
C SER A 82 2.50 -14.56 7.89
N PRO A 83 1.91 -15.64 7.37
CA PRO A 83 0.57 -15.60 6.75
C PRO A 83 -0.53 -15.09 7.70
N LYS A 84 -0.28 -15.10 9.02
CA LYS A 84 -1.17 -14.54 10.06
C LYS A 84 -0.92 -13.07 10.36
N SER A 85 0.10 -12.44 9.76
CA SER A 85 0.28 -10.99 9.86
C SER A 85 -0.84 -10.23 9.14
N ILE A 86 -1.06 -8.95 9.47
CA ILE A 86 -2.03 -8.09 8.77
C ILE A 86 -1.88 -8.14 7.24
N PRO A 87 -0.68 -7.95 6.64
CA PRO A 87 -0.54 -8.05 5.20
C PRO A 87 -0.69 -9.49 4.69
N GLY A 88 -0.26 -10.49 5.47
CA GLY A 88 -0.44 -11.90 5.13
C GLY A 88 -1.91 -12.31 5.00
N ARG A 89 -2.75 -11.87 5.94
CA ARG A 89 -4.20 -12.11 5.92
C ARG A 89 -4.89 -11.32 4.81
N THR A 90 -4.49 -10.07 4.61
CA THR A 90 -5.04 -9.21 3.55
C THR A 90 -4.74 -9.76 2.17
N LEU A 91 -3.53 -10.30 1.95
CA LEU A 91 -3.10 -10.85 0.67
C LEU A 91 -3.39 -12.34 0.50
N ALA A 92 -3.94 -13.03 1.50
CA ALA A 92 -4.26 -14.47 1.42
C ALA A 92 -5.07 -14.86 0.16
N PRO A 93 -6.09 -14.08 -0.28
CA PRO A 93 -6.84 -14.38 -1.51
C PRO A 93 -5.98 -14.47 -2.78
N LEU A 94 -4.81 -13.82 -2.81
CA LEU A 94 -3.89 -13.83 -3.95
C LEU A 94 -3.17 -15.19 -4.08
N TYR A 95 -2.99 -15.90 -2.98
CA TYR A 95 -2.26 -17.17 -2.90
C TYR A 95 -3.18 -18.41 -2.87
N ASP A 96 -4.49 -18.21 -2.89
CA ASP A 96 -5.47 -19.26 -3.17
C ASP A 96 -5.86 -19.22 -4.64
N ASN A 97 -5.44 -20.23 -5.42
CA ASN A 97 -5.69 -20.29 -6.86
C ASN A 97 -7.18 -20.31 -7.23
N ASN A 98 -8.03 -20.90 -6.38
CA ASN A 98 -9.46 -20.96 -6.62
C ASN A 98 -10.09 -19.57 -6.47
N VAL A 99 -9.55 -18.75 -5.56
CA VAL A 99 -9.99 -17.37 -5.34
C VAL A 99 -9.35 -16.43 -6.36
N ALA A 100 -8.02 -16.43 -6.49
CA ALA A 100 -7.28 -15.50 -7.33
C ALA A 100 -7.71 -15.51 -8.80
N LYS A 101 -8.14 -16.66 -9.34
CA LYS A 101 -8.65 -16.77 -10.72
C LYS A 101 -10.01 -16.11 -10.94
N GLN A 102 -10.79 -15.92 -9.88
CA GLN A 102 -12.14 -15.33 -9.93
C GLN A 102 -12.15 -13.82 -9.68
N LYS A 103 -11.01 -13.23 -9.31
CA LYS A 103 -10.87 -11.83 -8.89
C LYS A 103 -9.98 -11.08 -9.88
N ALA A 104 -10.17 -9.77 -10.00
CA ALA A 104 -9.28 -8.91 -10.75
C ALA A 104 -8.18 -8.37 -9.81
N TRP A 105 -6.92 -8.38 -10.24
CA TRP A 105 -5.83 -7.84 -9.44
C TRP A 105 -4.64 -7.35 -10.27
N ILE A 106 -3.91 -6.37 -9.74
CA ILE A 106 -2.64 -5.82 -10.24
C ILE A 106 -1.63 -5.83 -9.11
N LEU A 107 -0.45 -6.38 -9.37
CA LEU A 107 0.72 -6.26 -8.52
C LEU A 107 1.74 -5.37 -9.24
N TYR A 108 2.10 -4.26 -8.60
CA TYR A 108 3.04 -3.30 -9.17
C TYR A 108 4.19 -3.01 -8.21
N ASN A 109 5.40 -2.92 -8.74
CA ASN A 109 6.60 -2.62 -7.98
C ASN A 109 7.72 -2.21 -8.94
N ASP A 110 8.35 -1.06 -8.72
CA ASP A 110 9.49 -0.64 -9.54
C ASP A 110 10.73 -1.54 -9.37
N HIS A 111 10.82 -2.25 -8.24
CA HIS A 111 11.76 -3.33 -7.96
C HIS A 111 11.01 -4.65 -7.70
N PRO A 112 10.46 -5.30 -8.74
CA PRO A 112 9.61 -6.48 -8.58
C PRO A 112 10.40 -7.71 -8.11
N PRO A 113 9.73 -8.72 -7.52
CA PRO A 113 10.39 -9.93 -7.00
C PRO A 113 10.92 -10.87 -8.09
N ASP A 114 10.41 -10.77 -9.31
CA ASP A 114 10.56 -11.76 -10.38
C ASP A 114 11.42 -11.28 -11.56
N ARG A 115 12.08 -10.13 -11.43
CA ARG A 115 12.96 -9.56 -12.45
C ARG A 115 13.79 -8.43 -11.88
N THR A 116 14.69 -7.91 -12.70
CA THR A 116 15.47 -6.72 -12.38
C THR A 116 14.58 -5.47 -12.29
N ALA A 117 15.10 -4.44 -11.63
CA ALA A 117 14.47 -3.13 -11.53
C ALA A 117 14.05 -2.59 -12.91
N GLY A 118 12.84 -2.02 -13.00
CA GLY A 118 12.33 -1.43 -14.25
C GLY A 118 13.07 -0.15 -14.70
N GLY A 119 14.00 0.34 -13.89
CA GLY A 119 14.74 1.59 -14.11
C GLY A 119 13.86 2.84 -13.98
N ALA A 120 14.40 3.98 -14.36
CA ALA A 120 13.72 5.29 -14.27
C ALA A 120 12.54 5.45 -15.26
N LYS A 121 12.30 4.47 -16.14
CA LYS A 121 11.18 4.47 -17.09
C LYS A 121 9.82 4.43 -16.41
N TYR A 122 9.74 3.80 -15.23
CA TYR A 122 8.51 3.64 -14.46
C TYR A 122 8.56 4.47 -13.18
N GLY A 123 7.38 4.79 -12.67
CA GLY A 123 7.23 5.50 -11.42
C GLY A 123 7.85 4.78 -10.25
N HIS A 124 8.23 5.53 -9.22
CA HIS A 124 8.69 4.96 -7.96
C HIS A 124 7.49 4.53 -7.13
N THR A 125 6.78 3.48 -7.55
CA THR A 125 5.52 3.05 -6.93
C THR A 125 5.48 1.56 -6.66
N LYS A 126 4.77 1.16 -5.60
CA LYS A 126 4.57 -0.26 -5.27
C LYS A 126 3.25 -0.49 -4.56
N GLY A 127 2.62 -1.62 -4.84
CA GLY A 127 1.35 -1.96 -4.22
C GLY A 127 0.62 -3.12 -4.87
N VAL A 128 -0.58 -3.32 -4.35
CA VAL A 128 -1.52 -4.35 -4.77
C VAL A 128 -2.90 -3.71 -4.88
N VAL A 129 -3.60 -3.95 -5.98
CA VAL A 129 -5.05 -3.73 -6.05
C VAL A 129 -5.70 -5.06 -6.34
N MET A 130 -6.75 -5.40 -5.61
CA MET A 130 -7.55 -6.61 -5.85
C MET A 130 -9.02 -6.24 -5.69
N GLY A 131 -9.89 -6.77 -6.56
CA GLY A 131 -11.32 -6.49 -6.53
C GLY A 131 -12.18 -7.54 -7.20
N ASP A 132 -13.47 -7.50 -6.91
CA ASP A 132 -14.54 -8.13 -7.67
C ASP A 132 -15.68 -7.15 -8.00
N ASN A 133 -16.85 -7.65 -8.39
CA ASN A 133 -18.01 -6.83 -8.73
C ASN A 133 -18.59 -6.03 -7.55
N THR A 134 -18.17 -6.33 -6.32
CA THR A 134 -18.74 -5.76 -5.09
C THR A 134 -17.70 -5.02 -4.27
N ASP A 135 -16.61 -5.69 -3.91
CA ASP A 135 -15.64 -5.24 -2.93
C ASP A 135 -14.22 -5.35 -3.50
N GLY A 136 -13.29 -4.65 -2.86
CA GLY A 136 -11.87 -4.78 -3.13
C GLY A 136 -11.02 -4.07 -2.09
N PHE A 137 -9.72 -4.08 -2.32
CA PHE A 137 -8.79 -3.27 -1.55
C PHE A 137 -7.67 -2.71 -2.42
N TRP A 138 -7.10 -1.61 -1.95
CA TRP A 138 -5.86 -1.03 -2.45
C TRP A 138 -4.82 -0.97 -1.34
N LEU A 139 -3.69 -1.64 -1.54
CA LEU A 139 -2.54 -1.66 -0.65
C LEU A 139 -1.37 -0.90 -1.29
N VAL A 140 -0.97 0.20 -0.68
CA VAL A 140 0.22 1.00 -1.02
C VAL A 140 1.35 0.63 -0.04
N HIS A 141 2.58 0.44 -0.53
CA HIS A 141 3.71 0.11 0.35
C HIS A 141 5.08 0.53 -0.21
N SER A 142 6.09 0.58 0.65
CA SER A 142 7.47 0.97 0.24
C SER A 142 8.42 -0.21 -0.01
N VAL A 143 7.98 -1.46 0.18
CA VAL A 143 8.83 -2.68 0.18
C VAL A 143 9.27 -3.14 -1.23
N PRO A 144 10.57 -3.18 -1.55
CA PRO A 144 11.06 -3.77 -2.80
C PRO A 144 10.96 -5.30 -2.77
N ARG A 145 10.75 -5.90 -3.94
CA ARG A 145 10.58 -7.36 -4.15
C ARG A 145 9.40 -7.96 -3.40
N TYR A 146 8.30 -7.21 -3.33
CA TYR A 146 7.06 -7.58 -2.63
C TYR A 146 5.84 -7.16 -3.46
N PRO A 147 4.71 -7.87 -3.36
CA PRO A 147 4.53 -9.16 -2.68
C PRO A 147 5.16 -10.33 -3.46
N PRO A 148 5.31 -11.53 -2.86
CA PRO A 148 5.68 -12.74 -3.60
C PRO A 148 4.77 -13.00 -4.80
N VAL A 149 5.33 -13.53 -5.88
CA VAL A 149 4.61 -13.82 -7.14
C VAL A 149 3.59 -14.94 -6.91
N PRO A 150 2.28 -14.74 -7.17
CA PRO A 150 1.30 -15.82 -7.13
C PRO A 150 1.46 -16.79 -8.30
N THR A 151 0.86 -17.98 -8.24
CA THR A 151 0.93 -18.94 -9.36
C THR A 151 0.07 -18.54 -10.56
N THR A 152 -0.98 -17.75 -10.32
CA THR A 152 -1.98 -17.38 -11.32
C THR A 152 -1.70 -16.02 -11.93
N GLY A 153 -2.36 -15.73 -13.04
CA GLY A 153 -2.31 -14.44 -13.72
C GLY A 153 -1.20 -14.34 -14.77
N SER A 154 -1.20 -13.20 -15.44
CA SER A 154 -0.30 -12.88 -16.55
C SER A 154 0.90 -12.08 -16.08
N ALA A 155 2.04 -12.31 -16.71
CA ALA A 155 3.22 -11.45 -16.55
C ALA A 155 2.96 -10.07 -17.15
N GLY A 156 3.28 -9.01 -16.40
CA GLY A 156 3.29 -7.65 -16.95
C GLY A 156 4.43 -7.42 -17.94
N LYS A 157 4.34 -6.39 -18.78
CA LYS A 157 5.32 -6.10 -19.85
C LYS A 157 6.76 -6.02 -19.30
N CYS A 158 7.69 -6.71 -19.95
CA CYS A 158 9.10 -6.65 -19.58
C CYS A 158 9.72 -5.32 -20.08
N PRO A 159 10.61 -4.66 -19.31
CA PRO A 159 11.21 -3.38 -19.71
C PRO A 159 12.18 -3.46 -20.90
N TYR A 160 12.72 -4.64 -21.20
CA TYR A 160 13.83 -4.84 -22.14
C TYR A 160 13.42 -5.62 -23.38
N SER A 161 13.87 -5.16 -24.55
CA SER A 161 13.58 -5.72 -25.89
C SER A 161 14.43 -6.95 -26.25
N ILE A 162 15.33 -7.42 -25.37
CA ILE A 162 16.15 -8.59 -25.67
C ILE A 162 15.27 -9.83 -25.49
N GLY A 163 14.85 -10.38 -26.62
CA GLY A 163 13.80 -11.39 -26.77
C GLY A 163 13.77 -12.47 -25.69
N ASP A 164 12.59 -12.72 -25.15
CA ASP A 164 12.20 -13.87 -24.32
C ASP A 164 13.01 -14.22 -23.06
N LEU A 165 14.18 -13.62 -22.77
CA LEU A 165 14.99 -13.97 -21.59
C LEU A 165 14.27 -13.65 -20.28
N CYS A 166 13.55 -12.53 -20.20
CA CYS A 166 12.75 -12.13 -19.03
C CYS A 166 11.64 -13.15 -18.71
N LYS A 167 11.07 -13.80 -19.73
CA LYS A 167 10.03 -14.83 -19.55
C LYS A 167 10.64 -16.21 -19.26
N LYS A 168 11.73 -16.57 -19.95
CA LYS A 168 12.37 -17.90 -19.86
C LYS A 168 13.17 -18.11 -18.57
N PHE A 169 13.95 -17.11 -18.11
CA PHE A 169 14.76 -17.26 -16.89
C PHE A 169 13.92 -17.35 -15.61
N PHE A 170 12.78 -16.67 -15.56
CA PHE A 170 12.00 -16.56 -14.32
C PHE A 170 10.85 -17.56 -14.20
N SER A 171 10.41 -18.15 -15.31
CA SER A 171 9.54 -19.35 -15.31
C SER A 171 10.20 -20.53 -14.56
N MET A 172 11.53 -20.71 -14.68
CA MET A 172 12.28 -21.74 -13.96
C MET A 172 12.47 -21.50 -12.46
N LEU A 173 12.33 -20.24 -12.00
CA LEU A 173 12.59 -19.85 -10.60
C LEU A 173 11.31 -19.64 -9.79
N ALA A 174 10.14 -19.76 -10.41
CA ALA A 174 8.87 -19.64 -9.70
C ALA A 174 8.66 -20.88 -8.80
N PRO A 175 8.50 -20.73 -7.48
CA PRO A 175 8.24 -21.84 -6.59
C PRO A 175 6.94 -22.56 -7.01
N THR A 176 6.92 -23.88 -6.85
CA THR A 176 5.78 -24.74 -7.24
C THR A 176 4.50 -24.44 -6.47
N LYS A 177 4.61 -23.82 -5.28
CA LYS A 177 3.53 -23.25 -4.47
C LYS A 177 4.02 -21.98 -3.74
N PRO A 178 3.84 -20.78 -4.30
CA PRO A 178 4.12 -19.52 -3.63
C PRO A 178 3.11 -19.30 -2.50
N GLU A 179 3.64 -19.09 -1.31
CA GLU A 179 2.90 -18.65 -0.13
C GLU A 179 3.26 -17.21 0.20
N TYR A 180 2.43 -16.58 1.04
CA TYR A 180 2.76 -15.28 1.59
C TYR A 180 4.08 -15.35 2.36
N SER A 181 4.97 -14.40 2.07
CA SER A 181 6.22 -14.22 2.79
C SER A 181 6.68 -12.78 2.66
N TYR A 182 7.64 -12.40 3.50
CA TYR A 182 8.23 -11.06 3.50
C TYR A 182 9.69 -11.11 3.02
N PRO A 183 10.09 -10.29 2.02
CA PRO A 183 11.40 -10.42 1.41
C PRO A 183 12.52 -9.94 2.35
N SER A 184 13.67 -10.61 2.27
CA SER A 184 14.87 -10.23 3.03
C SER A 184 15.33 -8.79 2.74
N THR A 185 15.09 -8.29 1.52
CA THR A 185 15.35 -6.89 1.12
C THR A 185 14.59 -5.87 1.96
N GLY A 186 13.45 -6.26 2.53
CA GLY A 186 12.63 -5.43 3.39
C GLY A 186 13.01 -5.48 4.87
N GLN A 187 13.96 -6.31 5.31
CA GLN A 187 14.22 -6.57 6.74
C GLN A 187 15.00 -5.44 7.43
N ASN A 188 15.99 -4.87 6.75
CA ASN A 188 16.95 -3.97 7.39
C ASN A 188 16.43 -2.55 7.68
N ASN A 189 15.49 -2.06 6.87
CA ASN A 189 14.99 -0.69 6.96
C ASN A 189 13.52 -0.64 7.35
N GLY A 190 13.11 0.47 7.94
CA GLY A 190 11.69 0.78 8.17
C GLY A 190 10.90 0.81 6.85
N GLN A 191 9.63 0.43 6.88
CA GLN A 191 8.74 0.44 5.70
C GLN A 191 7.32 0.84 6.12
N SER A 192 6.62 1.56 5.25
CA SER A 192 5.22 1.96 5.45
C SER A 192 4.29 1.17 4.55
N PHE A 193 3.08 0.96 5.05
CA PHE A 193 1.94 0.39 4.33
C PHE A 193 0.68 1.19 4.63
N LEU A 194 -0.20 1.30 3.64
CA LEU A 194 -1.57 1.76 3.76
C LEU A 194 -2.47 0.80 2.98
N CYS A 195 -3.47 0.24 3.63
CA CYS A 195 -4.52 -0.54 2.97
C CYS A 195 -5.87 0.18 3.12
N ILE A 196 -6.64 0.23 2.03
CA ILE A 196 -7.98 0.81 1.99
C ILE A 196 -8.93 -0.24 1.42
N SER A 197 -9.94 -0.64 2.20
CA SER A 197 -11.07 -1.45 1.74
C SER A 197 -12.01 -0.55 0.95
N VAL A 198 -12.36 -0.94 -0.27
CA VAL A 198 -13.12 -0.11 -1.21
C VAL A 198 -14.29 -0.87 -1.81
N ASN A 199 -15.32 -0.14 -2.21
CA ASN A 199 -16.40 -0.69 -3.04
C ASN A 199 -15.94 -0.74 -4.52
N ALA A 200 -16.63 -1.55 -5.33
CA ALA A 200 -16.28 -1.74 -6.73
C ALA A 200 -16.24 -0.43 -7.55
N ASP A 201 -17.03 0.59 -7.20
CA ASP A 201 -17.05 1.89 -7.88
C ASP A 201 -15.71 2.65 -7.81
N GLN A 202 -14.86 2.34 -6.83
CA GLN A 202 -13.54 2.95 -6.68
C GLN A 202 -12.48 2.36 -7.64
N ARG A 203 -12.78 1.27 -8.35
CA ARG A 203 -11.83 0.61 -9.28
C ARG A 203 -11.28 1.56 -10.34
N THR A 204 -12.13 2.42 -10.92
CA THR A 204 -11.74 3.36 -11.99
C THR A 204 -10.90 4.52 -11.46
N PRO A 205 -11.29 5.23 -10.38
CA PRO A 205 -10.43 6.22 -9.74
C PRO A 205 -9.03 5.70 -9.38
N ILE A 206 -8.94 4.48 -8.83
CA ILE A 206 -7.66 3.85 -8.50
C ILE A 206 -6.86 3.57 -9.78
N ALA A 207 -7.47 2.95 -10.80
CA ALA A 207 -6.80 2.67 -12.07
C ALA A 207 -6.26 3.93 -12.76
N ASP A 208 -7.01 5.05 -12.71
CA ASP A 208 -6.56 6.35 -13.23
C ASP A 208 -5.28 6.81 -12.51
N GLN A 209 -5.25 6.73 -11.17
CA GLN A 209 -4.06 7.07 -10.39
C GLN A 209 -2.86 6.17 -10.72
N LEU A 210 -3.07 4.87 -10.94
CA LEU A 210 -2.00 3.95 -11.33
C LEU A 210 -1.42 4.27 -12.72
N ILE A 211 -2.25 4.66 -13.68
CA ILE A 211 -1.80 5.09 -15.01
C ILE A 211 -0.95 6.36 -14.90
N PHE A 212 -1.43 7.37 -14.16
CA PHE A 212 -0.68 8.62 -13.96
C PHE A 212 0.65 8.41 -13.24
N ASN A 213 0.68 7.52 -12.26
CA ASN A 213 1.89 7.14 -11.55
C ASN A 213 2.87 6.31 -12.40
N GLU A 214 2.51 5.93 -13.61
CA GLU A 214 3.31 5.10 -14.53
C GLU A 214 3.86 3.83 -13.87
N ILE A 215 2.98 3.06 -13.21
CA ILE A 215 3.35 1.89 -12.41
C ILE A 215 4.13 0.84 -13.22
N ASN A 216 5.01 0.09 -12.55
CA ASN A 216 5.63 -1.11 -13.12
C ASN A 216 4.84 -2.36 -12.70
N THR A 217 3.83 -2.73 -13.50
CA THR A 217 3.05 -3.95 -13.30
C THR A 217 3.90 -5.19 -13.55
N PHE A 218 4.05 -6.06 -12.55
CA PHE A 218 4.79 -7.32 -12.70
C PHE A 218 3.90 -8.54 -12.84
N ARG A 219 2.74 -8.56 -12.19
CA ARG A 219 1.70 -9.56 -12.43
C ARG A 219 0.34 -8.90 -12.38
N TYR A 220 -0.59 -9.42 -13.16
CA TYR A 220 -1.99 -9.00 -13.11
C TYR A 220 -2.89 -10.15 -13.55
N HIS A 221 -4.18 -10.06 -13.22
CA HIS A 221 -5.20 -10.95 -13.73
C HIS A 221 -6.53 -10.22 -13.79
N VAL A 222 -7.30 -10.46 -14.84
CA VAL A 222 -8.70 -10.03 -14.93
C VAL A 222 -9.46 -11.17 -15.61
N PRO A 223 -10.39 -11.84 -14.91
CA PRO A 223 -11.17 -12.91 -15.50
C PRO A 223 -12.09 -12.37 -16.60
N ASP A 224 -12.45 -13.23 -17.56
CA ASP A 224 -13.27 -12.85 -18.72
C ASP A 224 -14.59 -12.19 -18.32
N SER A 225 -15.21 -12.67 -17.24
CA SER A 225 -16.45 -12.10 -16.67
C SER A 225 -16.31 -10.65 -16.19
N LEU A 226 -15.10 -10.21 -15.84
CA LEU A 226 -14.83 -8.87 -15.32
C LEU A 226 -14.24 -7.92 -16.37
N LYS A 227 -13.72 -8.43 -17.49
CA LYS A 227 -12.97 -7.66 -18.50
C LYS A 227 -13.64 -6.34 -18.92
N SER A 228 -14.94 -6.37 -19.23
CA SER A 228 -15.68 -5.17 -19.65
C SER A 228 -15.72 -4.11 -18.54
N SER A 229 -16.06 -4.50 -17.32
CA SER A 229 -16.14 -3.60 -16.16
C SER A 229 -14.78 -3.15 -15.59
N TYR A 230 -13.69 -3.85 -15.96
CA TYR A 230 -12.31 -3.61 -15.55
C TYR A 230 -11.43 -3.09 -16.71
N SER A 231 -12.01 -2.49 -17.74
CA SER A 231 -11.25 -1.99 -18.91
C SER A 231 -10.14 -0.98 -18.54
N MET A 232 -10.43 0.00 -17.68
CA MET A 232 -9.43 0.94 -17.18
C MET A 232 -8.36 0.28 -16.31
N PHE A 233 -8.74 -0.76 -15.57
CA PHE A 233 -7.82 -1.55 -14.77
C PHE A 233 -6.86 -2.36 -15.65
N LEU A 234 -7.36 -2.98 -16.72
CA LEU A 234 -6.52 -3.62 -17.74
C LEU A 234 -5.58 -2.62 -18.41
N LYS A 235 -6.05 -1.42 -18.74
CA LYS A 235 -5.20 -0.34 -19.25
C LYS A 235 -4.07 0.00 -18.28
N ALA A 236 -4.37 0.13 -16.98
CA ALA A 236 -3.33 0.35 -15.96
C ALA A 236 -2.33 -0.82 -15.87
N ALA A 237 -2.79 -2.06 -16.04
CA ALA A 237 -1.94 -3.24 -15.98
C ALA A 237 -0.99 -3.34 -17.19
N GLU A 238 -1.49 -3.05 -18.39
CA GLU A 238 -0.81 -3.32 -19.66
C GLU A 238 -0.10 -2.09 -20.25
N GLU A 239 -0.62 -0.89 -20.02
CA GLU A 239 -0.16 0.37 -20.63
C GLU A 239 -0.14 1.56 -19.64
N PRO A 240 0.58 1.45 -18.51
CA PRO A 240 0.68 2.54 -17.53
C PRO A 240 1.69 3.60 -17.99
N HIS A 241 1.45 4.25 -19.13
CA HIS A 241 2.31 5.31 -19.64
C HIS A 241 1.48 6.54 -19.99
N MET A 242 1.93 7.70 -19.49
CA MET A 242 1.33 8.98 -19.84
C MET A 242 2.01 9.54 -21.10
N PRO A 243 1.26 9.89 -22.15
CA PRO A 243 1.83 10.54 -23.33
C PRO A 243 2.47 11.87 -22.97
N GLN A 244 3.63 12.15 -23.55
CA GLN A 244 4.38 13.41 -23.35
C GLN A 244 3.55 14.67 -23.71
N LEU A 245 2.58 14.53 -24.63
CA LEU A 245 1.73 15.60 -25.13
C LEU A 245 0.69 16.12 -24.11
N GLU A 246 0.42 15.40 -23.02
CA GLU A 246 -0.53 15.84 -21.98
C GLU A 246 0.10 16.74 -20.89
N GLY A 247 1.37 17.14 -21.07
CA GLY A 247 2.07 18.05 -20.15
C GLY A 247 2.34 17.49 -18.75
N GLY A 248 1.86 16.27 -18.44
CA GLY A 248 2.11 15.58 -17.19
C GLY A 248 1.55 16.27 -15.95
N ALA A 249 0.52 17.13 -16.10
CA ALA A 249 -0.07 17.83 -14.97
C ALA A 249 -0.49 16.84 -13.86
N PRO A 250 -0.24 17.16 -12.58
CA PRO A 250 -0.47 16.23 -11.49
C PRO A 250 -1.98 16.03 -11.27
N LYS A 251 -2.38 14.80 -10.90
CA LYS A 251 -3.78 14.37 -10.91
C LYS A 251 -4.28 13.97 -9.54
N LEU A 252 -5.27 14.71 -9.02
CA LEU A 252 -5.96 14.38 -7.79
C LEU A 252 -7.17 13.47 -8.06
N LYS A 253 -7.36 12.46 -7.23
CA LYS A 253 -8.62 11.71 -7.11
C LYS A 253 -9.03 11.57 -5.66
N GLU A 254 -10.33 11.68 -5.42
CA GLU A 254 -10.94 11.25 -4.17
C GLU A 254 -11.22 9.74 -4.26
N ILE A 255 -10.76 9.00 -3.27
CA ILE A 255 -11.01 7.57 -3.09
C ILE A 255 -11.81 7.42 -1.80
N PHE A 256 -12.93 6.71 -1.85
CA PHE A 256 -13.75 6.45 -0.67
C PHE A 256 -13.55 5.01 -0.21
N SER A 257 -13.26 4.81 1.07
CA SER A 257 -13.31 3.48 1.63
C SER A 257 -14.75 2.96 1.71
N ARG A 258 -14.90 1.66 1.97
CA ARG A 258 -16.21 1.02 2.15
C ARG A 258 -17.02 1.61 3.31
N GLY A 259 -16.34 2.04 4.36
CA GLY A 259 -16.87 2.76 5.53
C GLY A 259 -17.06 4.26 5.32
N GLY A 260 -16.79 4.78 4.11
CA GLY A 260 -17.02 6.18 3.75
C GLY A 260 -15.89 7.14 4.14
N GLN A 261 -14.75 6.65 4.66
CA GLN A 261 -13.58 7.49 4.87
C GLN A 261 -13.05 7.98 3.52
N LYS A 262 -12.93 9.31 3.39
CA LYS A 262 -12.34 9.94 2.22
C LYS A 262 -10.82 9.91 2.28
N PHE A 263 -10.21 9.53 1.16
CA PHE A 263 -8.79 9.62 0.87
C PHE A 263 -8.55 10.50 -0.35
N LEU A 264 -7.51 11.31 -0.31
CA LEU A 264 -7.04 12.15 -1.40
C LEU A 264 -5.79 11.51 -1.99
N SER A 265 -5.92 10.95 -3.20
CA SER A 265 -4.80 10.36 -3.94
C SER A 265 -4.19 11.40 -4.86
N PHE A 266 -2.93 11.74 -4.58
CA PHE A 266 -2.11 12.65 -5.37
C PHE A 266 -1.18 11.83 -6.27
N ALA A 267 -1.39 11.84 -7.58
CA ALA A 267 -0.52 11.19 -8.56
C ALA A 267 0.25 12.20 -9.42
N THR A 268 1.52 11.90 -9.70
CA THR A 268 2.41 12.68 -10.56
C THR A 268 3.00 11.79 -11.65
N ALA A 269 3.21 12.35 -12.83
CA ALA A 269 3.88 11.67 -13.95
C ALA A 269 5.33 12.15 -14.05
N LYS A 270 6.21 11.35 -14.70
CA LYS A 270 7.64 11.67 -14.87
C LYS A 270 7.95 13.04 -15.48
N HIS A 271 7.02 13.58 -16.27
CA HIS A 271 7.18 14.86 -16.97
C HIS A 271 6.89 16.08 -16.09
N TRP A 272 6.32 15.89 -14.88
CA TRP A 272 5.99 17.00 -13.98
C TRP A 272 7.23 17.59 -13.27
N GLN A 273 8.21 16.75 -12.94
CA GLN A 273 9.57 17.14 -12.52
C GLN A 273 9.69 18.07 -11.30
N GLN A 274 8.71 18.07 -10.39
CA GLN A 274 8.68 18.91 -9.19
C GLN A 274 8.59 18.09 -7.89
N ASP A 275 8.82 18.74 -6.74
CA ASP A 275 8.62 18.10 -5.42
C ASP A 275 7.12 18.00 -5.14
N ILE A 276 6.59 16.78 -5.09
CA ILE A 276 5.16 16.53 -4.86
C ILE A 276 4.63 17.22 -3.61
N TYR A 277 5.43 17.28 -2.53
CA TYR A 277 4.98 17.85 -1.27
C TYR A 277 4.96 19.37 -1.31
N TRP A 278 6.05 19.99 -1.78
CA TRP A 278 6.16 21.44 -1.86
C TRP A 278 5.25 22.02 -2.96
N ASN A 279 5.35 21.50 -4.18
CA ASN A 279 4.71 22.14 -5.33
C ASN A 279 3.23 21.77 -5.50
N TRP A 280 2.72 20.80 -4.71
CA TRP A 280 1.34 20.36 -4.90
C TRP A 280 0.58 20.00 -3.62
N VAL A 281 1.03 19.04 -2.81
CA VAL A 281 0.26 18.55 -1.65
C VAL A 281 0.08 19.65 -0.60
N ALA A 282 1.16 20.32 -0.19
CA ALA A 282 1.08 21.36 0.84
C ALA A 282 0.26 22.59 0.40
N PRO A 283 0.42 23.14 -0.83
CA PRO A 283 -0.44 24.19 -1.35
C PRO A 283 -1.91 23.76 -1.43
N TYR A 284 -2.19 22.56 -1.96
CA TYR A 284 -3.57 22.06 -2.12
C TYR A 284 -4.26 21.89 -0.76
N LEU A 285 -3.58 21.27 0.20
CA LEU A 285 -4.11 21.08 1.57
C LEU A 285 -3.99 22.34 2.43
N ASN A 286 -3.41 23.42 1.91
CA ASN A 286 -3.10 24.64 2.63
C ASN A 286 -2.41 24.37 3.99
N SER A 287 -1.47 23.44 4.03
CA SER A 287 -0.90 22.90 5.28
C SER A 287 0.63 22.92 5.25
N ASP A 288 1.26 23.19 6.39
CA ASP A 288 2.68 22.88 6.55
C ASP A 288 2.81 21.37 6.67
N MET A 289 3.93 20.82 6.18
CA MET A 289 4.14 19.38 6.10
C MET A 289 5.45 18.93 6.73
N TYR A 290 5.39 17.75 7.35
CA TYR A 290 6.55 17.01 7.83
C TYR A 290 6.64 15.72 7.03
N VAL A 291 7.75 15.51 6.34
CA VAL A 291 7.90 14.41 5.38
C VAL A 291 9.01 13.47 5.82
N THR A 292 8.66 12.22 6.05
CA THR A 292 9.58 11.11 6.23
C THR A 292 9.78 10.43 4.89
N SER A 293 11.02 10.40 4.40
CA SER A 293 11.36 9.67 3.18
C SER A 293 12.82 9.23 3.17
N TRP A 294 13.16 8.29 2.29
CA TRP A 294 14.54 7.81 2.17
C TRP A 294 15.41 8.80 1.38
N GLN A 295 16.29 9.51 2.08
CA GLN A 295 17.18 10.51 1.48
C GLN A 295 18.63 10.00 1.32
N LYS A 296 18.81 8.75 0.90
CA LYS A 296 20.11 8.16 0.52
C LYS A 296 20.15 7.64 -0.92
N GLY A 297 19.18 8.04 -1.74
CA GLY A 297 19.14 7.66 -3.16
C GLY A 297 20.19 8.37 -4.01
N SER A 298 20.13 8.15 -5.32
CA SER A 298 20.93 8.89 -6.29
C SER A 298 20.50 10.36 -6.40
N GLY A 299 21.42 11.23 -6.79
CA GLY A 299 21.17 12.66 -6.99
C GLY A 299 21.15 13.50 -5.70
N THR A 300 20.75 14.76 -5.83
CA THR A 300 20.73 15.72 -4.72
C THR A 300 19.51 15.52 -3.82
N LYS A 301 19.72 15.60 -2.50
CA LYS A 301 18.63 15.60 -1.52
C LYS A 301 17.83 16.89 -1.64
N LEU A 302 16.50 16.81 -1.60
CA LEU A 302 15.68 18.01 -1.44
C LEU A 302 15.73 18.42 0.03
N VAL A 303 16.14 19.65 0.30
CA VAL A 303 16.24 20.20 1.66
C VAL A 303 14.88 20.62 2.19
N THR A 304 14.80 20.80 3.50
CA THR A 304 13.68 21.49 4.13
C THR A 304 13.46 22.83 3.44
N ASN A 305 12.19 23.12 3.12
CA ASN A 305 11.82 24.38 2.52
C ASN A 305 10.93 25.16 3.47
N CYS A 306 11.25 26.44 3.67
CA CYS A 306 10.51 27.35 4.53
C CYS A 306 10.00 28.60 3.78
N GLU A 307 9.98 28.55 2.45
CA GLU A 307 9.33 29.55 1.61
C GLU A 307 7.85 29.19 1.39
N GLY A 308 6.94 30.06 1.81
CA GLY A 308 5.50 29.82 1.70
C GLY A 308 5.04 28.76 2.69
N LYS A 309 4.56 27.61 2.20
CA LYS A 309 4.22 26.46 3.06
C LYS A 309 5.49 25.72 3.46
N HIS A 310 5.66 25.50 4.76
CA HIS A 310 6.86 24.87 5.25
C HIS A 310 6.83 23.36 5.01
N ILE A 311 7.89 22.81 4.42
CA ILE A 311 8.06 21.38 4.16
C ILE A 311 9.32 20.89 4.89
N TYR A 312 9.13 20.42 6.11
CA TYR A 312 10.19 19.89 6.96
C TYR A 312 10.55 18.46 6.59
N ASN A 313 11.84 18.17 6.42
CA ASN A 313 12.32 16.78 6.37
C ASN A 313 12.43 16.21 7.78
N VAL A 314 11.81 15.06 8.03
CA VAL A 314 12.01 14.30 9.26
C VAL A 314 13.38 13.62 9.21
N LYS A 315 14.15 13.72 10.30
CA LYS A 315 15.50 13.12 10.43
C LYS A 315 15.52 11.86 11.29
N SER A 316 14.68 11.80 12.31
CA SER A 316 14.53 10.63 13.17
C SER A 316 13.07 10.45 13.59
N VAL A 317 12.74 9.17 13.81
CA VAL A 317 11.41 8.70 14.18
C VAL A 317 11.52 7.97 15.51
N LYS A 318 10.56 8.22 16.41
CA LYS A 318 10.40 7.54 17.70
C LYS A 318 9.00 6.95 17.83
N LEU A 319 8.86 5.64 17.83
CA LEU A 319 7.56 4.98 17.90
C LEU A 319 7.37 4.34 19.27
N GLY A 320 6.39 4.86 20.02
CA GLY A 320 5.98 4.33 21.31
C GLY A 320 4.74 3.44 21.18
N THR A 321 4.71 2.36 21.95
CA THR A 321 3.54 1.47 22.12
C THR A 321 3.39 1.13 23.60
N PRO A 322 2.17 1.18 24.17
CA PRO A 322 1.96 0.87 25.59
C PRO A 322 2.57 -0.47 25.98
N GLY A 323 3.33 -0.49 27.09
CA GLY A 323 3.97 -1.70 27.61
C GLY A 323 5.33 -2.07 26.99
N PHE A 324 5.83 -1.30 26.02
CA PHE A 324 7.11 -1.56 25.37
C PHE A 324 8.05 -0.35 25.41
N LYS A 325 9.35 -0.61 25.27
CA LYS A 325 10.33 0.45 25.08
C LYS A 325 10.09 1.17 23.75
N THR A 326 10.26 2.48 23.75
CA THR A 326 10.19 3.30 22.53
C THR A 326 11.26 2.84 21.52
N PHE A 327 10.85 2.67 20.26
CA PHE A 327 11.74 2.36 19.16
C PHE A 327 12.18 3.65 18.47
N GLU A 328 13.46 4.00 18.52
CA GLU A 328 13.99 5.21 17.89
C GLU A 328 15.04 4.90 16.83
N PHE A 329 14.94 5.56 15.68
CA PHE A 329 15.87 5.38 14.57
C PHE A 329 15.90 6.59 13.64
N ARG A 330 17.01 6.75 12.91
CA ARG A 330 17.18 7.79 11.89
C ARG A 330 16.54 7.37 10.56
N THR A 331 16.09 8.34 9.78
CA THR A 331 15.53 8.11 8.43
C THR A 331 16.54 7.48 7.45
N THR A 332 17.83 7.53 7.78
CA THR A 332 18.89 6.78 7.08
C THR A 332 18.77 5.25 7.15
N LYS A 333 17.94 4.73 8.04
CA LYS A 333 17.55 3.31 8.21
C LYS A 333 16.06 3.10 7.96
N ASP A 334 15.43 4.03 7.24
CA ASP A 334 14.00 4.03 7.03
C ASP A 334 13.68 4.27 5.56
N HIS A 335 12.96 3.32 4.96
CA HIS A 335 12.46 3.41 3.60
C HIS A 335 10.96 3.74 3.57
N SER A 336 10.32 3.88 4.74
CA SER A 336 8.97 4.37 4.87
C SER A 336 8.85 5.75 4.24
N LYS A 337 7.66 6.02 3.72
CA LYS A 337 7.32 7.23 2.99
C LYS A 337 5.95 7.66 3.46
N TRP A 338 5.98 8.58 4.40
CA TRP A 338 4.78 9.16 4.95
C TRP A 338 5.01 10.64 5.21
N ALA A 339 3.93 11.39 5.22
CA ALA A 339 3.95 12.78 5.60
C ALA A 339 2.76 13.10 6.49
N ILE A 340 2.89 14.13 7.30
CA ILE A 340 1.74 14.73 7.98
C ILE A 340 1.59 16.18 7.58
N GLY A 341 0.34 16.60 7.40
CA GLY A 341 -0.02 17.99 7.16
C GLY A 341 -0.73 18.57 8.38
N GLU A 342 -0.35 19.77 8.79
CA GLU A 342 -1.02 20.51 9.86
C GLU A 342 -1.44 21.91 9.41
N ASN A 343 -2.73 22.19 9.57
CA ASN A 343 -3.28 23.54 9.46
C ASN A 343 -4.09 23.84 10.73
N HIS A 344 -3.42 24.49 11.68
CA HIS A 344 -4.01 24.88 12.96
C HIS A 344 -5.07 25.97 12.86
N ARG A 345 -5.11 26.76 11.76
CA ARG A 345 -6.14 27.80 11.57
C ARG A 345 -7.50 27.18 11.32
N ASN A 346 -7.56 26.13 10.50
CA ASN A 346 -8.80 25.47 10.11
C ASN A 346 -8.98 24.10 10.80
N MET A 347 -8.07 23.75 11.72
CA MET A 347 -8.06 22.45 12.43
C MET A 347 -8.06 21.24 11.49
N LEU A 348 -7.40 21.35 10.33
CA LEU A 348 -7.27 20.29 9.34
C LEU A 348 -5.93 19.56 9.55
N PHE A 349 -6.01 18.25 9.75
CA PHE A 349 -4.88 17.39 10.07
C PHE A 349 -4.88 16.16 9.16
N TYR A 350 -3.79 15.99 8.41
CA TYR A 350 -3.66 14.95 7.40
C TYR A 350 -2.52 14.01 7.71
N VAL A 351 -2.72 12.74 7.37
CA VAL A 351 -1.64 11.74 7.26
C VAL A 351 -1.62 11.27 5.83
N CYS A 352 -0.45 11.21 5.23
CA CYS A 352 -0.22 10.74 3.88
C CYS A 352 0.75 9.57 3.89
N VAL A 353 0.45 8.51 3.14
CA VAL A 353 1.34 7.38 2.91
C VAL A 353 1.49 7.20 1.42
N GLY A 354 2.73 7.11 0.93
CA GLY A 354 2.99 7.13 -0.50
C GLY A 354 4.29 6.45 -0.90
N ASP A 355 4.74 6.77 -2.11
CA ASP A 355 5.81 6.04 -2.76
C ASP A 355 7.01 6.92 -3.17
N VAL A 356 6.89 8.24 -3.08
CA VAL A 356 7.92 9.19 -3.55
C VAL A 356 8.91 9.56 -2.43
N ASN A 357 10.22 9.47 -2.72
CA ASN A 357 11.26 10.04 -1.84
C ASN A 357 11.50 11.52 -2.18
N ARG A 358 11.90 12.32 -1.18
CA ARG A 358 12.34 13.71 -1.40
C ARG A 358 13.80 13.79 -1.87
N MET A 359 14.06 13.24 -3.05
CA MET A 359 15.34 13.27 -3.77
C MET A 359 15.09 13.84 -5.18
N ARG A 360 16.01 14.67 -5.70
CA ARG A 360 15.85 15.29 -7.03
C ARG A 360 15.70 14.26 -8.16
N SER A 361 16.40 13.14 -8.08
CA SER A 361 16.25 12.03 -9.04
C SER A 361 14.85 11.40 -9.07
N GLN A 362 14.04 11.59 -8.02
CA GLN A 362 12.68 11.05 -7.98
C GLN A 362 11.64 12.00 -8.58
N THR A 363 11.96 13.28 -8.79
CA THR A 363 11.02 14.21 -9.47
C THR A 363 10.85 13.84 -10.94
N GLU A 364 11.85 13.21 -11.54
CA GLU A 364 11.85 12.70 -12.92
C GLU A 364 11.13 11.35 -13.09
N ARG A 365 10.38 10.91 -12.08
CA ARG A 365 9.64 9.64 -12.10
C ARG A 365 8.20 9.87 -11.71
N GLY A 366 7.29 9.06 -12.26
CA GLY A 366 5.92 9.02 -11.77
C GLY A 366 5.86 8.57 -10.30
N GLY A 367 4.80 8.95 -9.60
CA GLY A 367 4.58 8.50 -8.23
C GLY A 367 3.57 9.36 -7.49
N GLY A 368 3.18 8.90 -6.31
CA GLY A 368 2.12 9.56 -5.56
C GLY A 368 2.17 9.37 -4.06
N THR A 369 1.18 9.98 -3.42
CA THR A 369 0.88 9.81 -1.99
C THR A 369 -0.62 9.87 -1.77
N VAL A 370 -1.11 9.08 -0.82
CA VAL A 370 -2.52 8.99 -0.49
C VAL A 370 -2.73 9.53 0.91
N CYS A 371 -3.54 10.58 1.03
CA CYS A 371 -3.76 11.30 2.28
C CYS A 371 -5.17 11.05 2.83
N LEU A 372 -5.30 10.89 4.15
CA LEU A 372 -6.58 10.97 4.84
C LEU A 372 -6.56 12.07 5.88
N GLN A 373 -7.70 12.73 6.05
CA GLN A 373 -7.91 13.65 7.16
C GLN A 373 -8.30 12.85 8.40
N SER A 374 -7.47 12.87 9.43
CA SER A 374 -7.75 12.22 10.71
C SER A 374 -6.90 12.83 11.81
N ARG A 375 -7.54 13.53 12.76
CA ARG A 375 -6.85 14.17 13.88
C ARG A 375 -6.18 13.15 14.81
N ASP A 376 -6.81 12.00 15.02
CA ASP A 376 -6.27 10.96 15.90
C ASP A 376 -5.07 10.28 15.26
N LEU A 377 -5.19 9.87 13.98
CA LEU A 377 -4.06 9.29 13.26
C LEU A 377 -2.90 10.28 13.16
N TRP A 378 -3.18 11.54 12.80
CA TRP A 378 -2.18 12.60 12.74
C TRP A 378 -1.43 12.75 14.07
N ARG A 379 -2.12 12.69 15.21
CA ARG A 379 -1.49 12.80 16.54
C ARG A 379 -0.43 11.73 16.75
N HIS A 380 -0.73 10.49 16.37
CA HIS A 380 0.19 9.37 16.52
C HIS A 380 1.42 9.49 15.61
N TYR A 381 1.25 10.00 14.39
CA TYR A 381 2.38 10.29 13.49
C TYR A 381 3.17 11.53 13.93
N LYS A 382 2.52 12.59 14.43
CA LYS A 382 3.20 13.78 14.96
C LYS A 382 4.06 13.43 16.16
N ASN A 383 3.54 12.63 17.09
CA ASN A 383 4.30 12.13 18.23
C ASN A 383 5.47 11.23 17.82
N ALA A 384 5.40 10.63 16.63
CA ALA A 384 6.47 9.81 16.08
C ALA A 384 7.67 10.61 15.57
N ILE A 385 7.54 11.93 15.39
CA ILE A 385 8.65 12.78 14.93
C ILE A 385 9.57 13.07 16.13
N ALA A 386 10.84 12.63 16.03
CA ALA A 386 11.86 12.90 17.05
C ALA A 386 12.70 14.15 16.69
N GLU A 387 13.16 14.25 15.45
CA GLU A 387 13.95 15.37 14.96
C GLU A 387 13.54 15.75 13.53
N VAL A 388 13.58 17.04 13.23
CA VAL A 388 13.38 17.61 11.88
C VAL A 388 14.63 18.36 11.43
N GLU A 389 14.83 18.42 10.12
CA GLU A 389 15.82 19.31 9.53
C GLU A 389 15.39 20.77 9.68
N ALA A 390 16.35 21.62 10.04
CA ALA A 390 16.11 23.05 10.22
C ALA A 390 15.95 23.74 8.86
N CYS A 391 15.25 24.88 8.85
CA CYS A 391 15.21 25.74 7.68
C CYS A 391 16.63 26.15 7.25
N PRO A 392 16.95 26.14 5.94
CA PRO A 392 18.17 26.74 5.44
C PRO A 392 18.31 28.19 5.93
N LYS A 393 19.53 28.61 6.25
CA LYS A 393 19.78 30.04 6.54
C LYS A 393 19.54 30.85 5.26
N PRO A 394 18.96 32.06 5.35
CA PRO A 394 18.86 32.95 4.20
C PRO A 394 20.25 33.14 3.59
N SER A 395 20.39 32.94 2.29
CA SER A 395 21.57 33.40 1.55
C SER A 395 21.56 34.92 1.60
N GLY A 396 22.46 35.49 2.39
CA GLY A 396 22.62 36.95 2.54
C GLY A 396 23.17 37.63 1.31
#